data_AF-A0A0G1GQ73-F1
#
_entry.id   AF-A0A0G1GQ73-F1
#
_cell.length_a   1.000
_cell.length_b   1.000
_cell.length_c   1.000
_cell.angle_alpha   90.00
_cell.angle_beta   90.00
_cell.angle_gamma   90.00
#
_symmetry.space_group_name_H-M   'P 1'
#
loop_
_entity.id
_entity.type
_entity.pdbx_description
1 polymer ?
#
loop_
_entity_poly.entity_id
_entity_poly.type
_entity_poly.pdbx_seq_one_letter_code
_entity_poly.pdbx_strand_id
1 'polypeptide(L)'
;DIPPMRFPQDQILKIKDHIGELPEAKSGRFQEKYALSAIDSEQLTETKERADYFENCVALTKSAKEFSAITSKQIANVLINRHTDYGNTSPYDLLQSLVNQKQENDINIHILTKTIESVILTNGKAVEDYRKGKTSVLMFLVGQVKRTLNGKGDAEIIKQELLNFIKL
;
A
#
# COMPACT_ATOMS: atom_id res chain seq x y z
N ASP A 1 -29.66 -49.65 -10.35
CA ASP A 1 -29.52 -49.31 -11.77
C ASP A 1 -29.91 -47.86 -11.97
N ILE A 2 -29.15 -47.06 -12.74
CA ILE A 2 -29.44 -45.62 -12.95
C ILE A 2 -29.82 -45.40 -14.43
N PRO A 3 -31.01 -44.86 -14.72
CA PRO A 3 -31.46 -44.63 -16.09
C PRO A 3 -30.62 -43.55 -16.80
N PRO A 4 -30.60 -43.55 -18.15
CA PRO A 4 -29.79 -42.59 -18.92
C PRO A 4 -30.26 -41.15 -18.68
N MET A 5 -29.35 -40.30 -18.22
CA MET A 5 -29.61 -38.86 -18.07
C MET A 5 -29.66 -38.18 -19.44
N ARG A 6 -30.70 -37.37 -19.64
CA ARG A 6 -30.78 -36.39 -20.74
C ARG A 6 -30.71 -35.00 -20.14
N PHE A 7 -29.79 -34.18 -20.65
CA PHE A 7 -29.66 -32.77 -20.30
C PHE A 7 -30.28 -31.93 -21.42
N PRO A 8 -31.48 -31.36 -21.21
CA PRO A 8 -32.11 -30.45 -22.16
C PRO A 8 -31.20 -29.25 -22.48
N GLN A 9 -31.21 -28.80 -23.73
CA GLN A 9 -30.30 -27.76 -24.22
C GLN A 9 -30.50 -26.41 -23.50
N ASP A 10 -31.72 -26.12 -23.05
CA ASP A 10 -32.07 -24.94 -22.24
C ASP A 10 -31.46 -24.99 -20.83
N GLN A 11 -31.31 -26.17 -20.23
CA GLN A 11 -30.61 -26.32 -18.95
C GLN A 11 -29.10 -26.08 -19.11
N ILE A 12 -28.51 -26.56 -20.20
CA ILE A 12 -27.09 -26.33 -20.52
C ILE A 12 -26.82 -24.84 -20.71
N LEU A 13 -27.69 -24.12 -21.42
CA LEU A 13 -27.58 -22.68 -21.64
C LEU A 13 -27.72 -21.89 -20.33
N LYS A 14 -28.70 -22.25 -19.49
CA LYS A 14 -28.83 -21.63 -18.16
C LYS A 14 -27.59 -21.83 -17.30
N ILE A 15 -27.02 -23.04 -17.26
CA ILE A 15 -25.79 -23.31 -16.51
C ILE A 15 -24.63 -22.46 -17.07
N LYS A 16 -24.51 -22.36 -18.39
CA LYS A 16 -23.47 -21.55 -19.05
C LYS A 16 -23.57 -20.06 -18.70
N ASP A 17 -24.78 -19.51 -18.57
CA ASP A 17 -24.99 -18.11 -18.17
C ASP A 17 -24.62 -17.86 -16.69
N HIS A 18 -24.58 -18.89 -15.85
CA HIS A 18 -24.18 -18.79 -14.45
C HIS A 18 -22.68 -19.04 -14.25
N ILE A 19 -22.00 -19.60 -15.26
CA ILE A 19 -20.54 -19.68 -15.30
C ILE A 19 -20.04 -18.27 -15.62
N GLY A 20 -19.54 -17.59 -14.59
CA GLY A 20 -18.92 -16.28 -14.75
C GLY A 20 -17.64 -16.34 -15.60
N GLU A 21 -16.89 -15.24 -15.61
CA GLU A 21 -15.57 -15.21 -16.22
C GLU A 21 -14.65 -16.27 -15.56
N LEU A 22 -14.01 -17.11 -16.37
CA LEU A 22 -13.04 -18.09 -15.89
C LEU A 22 -11.84 -17.39 -15.22
N PRO A 23 -11.22 -17.98 -14.19
CA PRO A 23 -10.08 -17.38 -13.50
C PRO A 23 -8.95 -16.95 -14.44
N GLU A 24 -8.59 -17.77 -15.43
CA GLU A 24 -7.52 -17.47 -16.38
C GLU A 24 -7.86 -16.27 -17.27
N ALA A 25 -9.11 -16.23 -17.77
CA ALA A 25 -9.61 -15.10 -18.55
C ALA A 25 -9.63 -13.81 -17.71
N LYS A 26 -10.09 -13.91 -16.45
CA LYS A 26 -10.11 -12.79 -15.50
C LYS A 26 -8.70 -12.30 -15.18
N SER A 27 -7.74 -13.20 -15.01
CA SER A 27 -6.34 -12.87 -14.80
C SER A 27 -5.77 -12.09 -15.99
N GLY A 28 -5.99 -12.56 -17.21
CA GLY A 28 -5.59 -11.83 -18.42
C GLY A 28 -6.18 -10.42 -18.48
N ARG A 29 -7.47 -10.29 -18.17
CA ARG A 29 -8.14 -8.99 -18.08
C ARG A 29 -7.54 -8.10 -16.98
N PHE A 30 -7.17 -8.65 -15.83
CA PHE A 30 -6.57 -7.89 -14.74
C PHE A 30 -5.20 -7.31 -15.13
N GLN A 31 -4.41 -8.09 -15.87
CA GLN A 31 -3.14 -7.63 -16.42
C GLN A 31 -3.35 -6.44 -17.36
N GLU A 32 -4.25 -6.56 -18.33
CA GLU A 32 -4.50 -5.51 -19.33
C GLU A 32 -5.16 -4.27 -18.73
N LYS A 33 -6.23 -4.46 -17.96
CA LYS A 33 -7.09 -3.36 -17.46
C LYS A 33 -6.48 -2.62 -16.27
N TYR A 34 -5.76 -3.33 -15.40
CA TYR A 34 -5.24 -2.78 -14.15
C TYR A 34 -3.71 -2.70 -14.14
N ALA A 35 -3.05 -3.03 -15.26
CA ALA A 35 -1.60 -3.02 -15.43
C ALA A 35 -0.86 -3.82 -14.34
N LEU A 36 -1.46 -4.93 -13.91
CA LEU A 36 -0.91 -5.84 -12.91
C LEU A 36 0.05 -6.85 -13.56
N SER A 37 0.98 -7.40 -12.76
CA SER A 37 1.84 -8.48 -13.25
C SER A 37 1.02 -9.75 -13.45
N ALA A 38 1.56 -10.68 -14.25
CA ALA A 38 0.93 -11.99 -14.44
C ALA A 38 0.74 -12.73 -13.09
N ILE A 39 1.77 -12.68 -12.24
CA ILE A 39 1.76 -13.32 -10.92
C ILE A 39 0.69 -12.69 -10.01
N ASP A 40 0.65 -11.35 -9.93
CA ASP A 40 -0.34 -10.66 -9.08
C ASP A 40 -1.77 -10.90 -9.57
N SER A 41 -1.96 -11.08 -10.88
CA SER A 41 -3.28 -11.30 -11.48
C SER A 41 -3.75 -12.75 -11.36
N GLU A 42 -2.83 -13.71 -11.27
CA GLU A 42 -3.11 -15.14 -11.02
C GLU A 42 -3.41 -15.40 -9.54
N GLN A 43 -2.58 -14.87 -8.63
CA GLN A 43 -3.02 -14.45 -7.29
C GLN A 43 -4.18 -13.45 -7.49
N LEU A 44 -4.85 -12.83 -6.52
CA LEU A 44 -6.17 -12.18 -6.79
C LEU A 44 -7.27 -13.09 -7.38
N THR A 45 -7.10 -13.72 -8.54
CA THR A 45 -8.09 -14.56 -9.24
C THR A 45 -8.14 -16.03 -8.81
N GLU A 46 -7.24 -16.52 -7.96
CA GLU A 46 -7.34 -17.89 -7.39
C GLU A 46 -8.73 -18.21 -6.78
N THR A 47 -9.40 -17.20 -6.21
CA THR A 47 -10.78 -17.35 -5.73
C THR A 47 -11.67 -16.25 -6.29
N LYS A 48 -12.93 -16.61 -6.58
CA LYS A 48 -13.95 -15.66 -7.03
C LYS A 48 -14.13 -14.52 -6.03
N GLU A 49 -14.19 -14.85 -4.74
CA GLU A 49 -14.39 -13.88 -3.66
C GLU A 49 -13.30 -12.80 -3.64
N ARG A 50 -12.01 -13.20 -3.68
CA ARG A 50 -10.91 -12.24 -3.68
C ARG A 50 -10.87 -11.40 -4.95
N ALA A 51 -11.17 -12.00 -6.10
CA ALA A 51 -11.23 -11.28 -7.37
C ALA A 51 -12.35 -10.22 -7.35
N ASP A 52 -13.55 -10.61 -6.92
CA ASP A 52 -14.70 -9.70 -6.83
C ASP A 52 -14.44 -8.60 -5.79
N TYR A 53 -13.80 -8.93 -4.67
CA TYR A 53 -13.39 -7.98 -3.64
C TYR A 53 -12.41 -6.92 -4.18
N PHE A 54 -11.40 -7.35 -4.94
CA PHE A 54 -10.46 -6.46 -5.60
C PHE A 54 -11.16 -5.49 -6.57
N GLU A 55 -12.07 -5.99 -7.40
CA GLU A 55 -12.79 -5.14 -8.35
C GLU A 55 -13.71 -4.13 -7.65
N ASN A 56 -14.34 -4.53 -6.55
CA ASN A 56 -15.14 -3.62 -5.73
C ASN A 56 -14.28 -2.50 -5.12
N CYS A 57 -13.07 -2.82 -4.65
CA CYS A 57 -12.12 -1.80 -4.21
C CYS A 57 -11.75 -0.85 -5.35
N VAL A 58 -11.42 -1.37 -6.54
CA VAL A 58 -11.07 -0.54 -7.70
C VAL A 58 -12.27 0.30 -8.21
N ALA A 59 -13.50 -0.18 -8.06
CA ALA A 59 -14.68 0.60 -8.37
C ALA A 59 -14.82 1.80 -7.41
N LEU A 60 -14.59 1.59 -6.11
CA LEU A 60 -14.64 2.63 -5.10
C LEU A 60 -13.60 3.75 -5.32
N THR A 61 -12.41 3.42 -5.83
CA THR A 61 -11.40 4.45 -6.15
C THR A 61 -11.83 5.38 -7.29
N LYS A 62 -12.76 4.94 -8.15
CA LYS A 62 -13.33 5.76 -9.24
C LYS A 62 -14.52 6.57 -8.79
N SER A 63 -15.30 6.08 -7.82
CA SER A 63 -16.52 6.76 -7.37
C SER A 63 -16.29 7.72 -6.20
N ALA A 64 -15.32 7.46 -5.32
CA ALA A 64 -15.07 8.25 -4.13
C ALA A 64 -13.77 9.05 -4.25
N LYS A 65 -13.88 10.38 -4.14
CA LYS A 65 -12.75 11.30 -4.28
C LYS A 65 -11.62 11.04 -3.28
N GLU A 66 -11.96 10.62 -2.06
CA GLU A 66 -10.98 10.31 -1.01
C GLU A 66 -10.08 9.11 -1.35
N PHE A 67 -10.57 8.18 -2.19
CA PHE A 67 -9.82 7.00 -2.63
C PHE A 67 -9.15 7.19 -4.00
N SER A 68 -9.35 8.33 -4.66
CA SER A 68 -8.82 8.60 -6.01
C SER A 68 -7.30 8.51 -6.13
N ALA A 69 -6.58 8.70 -5.02
CA ALA A 69 -5.12 8.56 -4.97
C ALA A 69 -4.64 7.10 -4.81
N ILE A 70 -5.54 6.15 -4.57
CA ILE A 70 -5.22 4.73 -4.40
C ILE A 70 -5.23 4.06 -5.77
N THR A 71 -4.13 3.40 -6.10
CA THR A 71 -3.94 2.68 -7.37
C THR A 71 -4.37 1.22 -7.26
N SER A 72 -4.75 0.61 -8.39
CA SER A 72 -5.04 -0.83 -8.47
C SER A 72 -3.87 -1.69 -7.98
N LYS A 73 -2.62 -1.28 -8.24
CA LYS A 73 -1.42 -1.96 -7.74
C LYS A 73 -1.32 -1.96 -6.22
N GLN A 74 -1.65 -0.85 -5.57
CA GLN A 74 -1.64 -0.77 -4.10
C GLN A 74 -2.70 -1.68 -3.50
N ILE A 75 -3.90 -1.71 -4.09
CA ILE A 75 -4.97 -2.63 -3.66
C ILE A 75 -4.50 -4.08 -3.83
N ALA A 76 -3.99 -4.44 -5.00
CA ALA A 76 -3.48 -5.78 -5.29
C ALA A 76 -2.43 -6.22 -4.26
N ASN A 77 -1.42 -5.38 -4.03
CA ASN A 77 -0.36 -5.65 -3.06
C ASN A 77 -0.89 -5.89 -1.65
N VAL A 78 -1.91 -5.15 -1.22
CA VAL A 78 -2.51 -5.30 0.11
C VAL A 78 -3.27 -6.63 0.20
N LEU A 79 -4.07 -6.97 -0.81
CA LEU A 79 -4.84 -8.22 -0.82
C LEU A 79 -3.97 -9.47 -0.95
N ILE A 80 -2.82 -9.35 -1.60
CA ILE A 80 -1.85 -10.45 -1.75
C ILE A 80 -1.05 -10.64 -0.46
N ASN A 81 -0.57 -9.56 0.15
CA ASN A 81 0.35 -9.63 1.28
C ASN A 81 -0.33 -9.63 2.66
N ARG A 82 -1.65 -9.39 2.73
CA ARG A 82 -2.39 -9.40 3.99
C ARG A 82 -3.50 -10.45 3.94
N HIS A 83 -3.69 -11.14 5.06
CA HIS A 83 -4.83 -12.03 5.24
C HIS A 83 -6.08 -11.19 5.54
N THR A 84 -6.73 -10.66 4.50
CA THR A 84 -7.98 -9.92 4.62
C THR A 84 -9.14 -10.89 4.79
N ASP A 85 -9.94 -10.67 5.83
CA ASP A 85 -11.23 -11.32 5.98
C ASP A 85 -12.26 -10.57 5.13
N TYR A 86 -12.55 -11.12 3.94
CA TYR A 86 -13.45 -10.52 2.96
C TYR A 86 -14.92 -10.47 3.43
N GLY A 87 -15.30 -11.30 4.41
CA GLY A 87 -16.66 -11.33 4.96
C GLY A 87 -16.88 -10.23 6.01
N ASN A 88 -15.84 -9.85 6.75
CA ASN A 88 -15.96 -8.90 7.86
C ASN A 88 -15.36 -7.51 7.57
N THR A 89 -14.47 -7.40 6.59
CA THR A 89 -13.88 -6.11 6.20
C THR A 89 -14.48 -5.66 4.89
N SER A 90 -15.27 -4.59 4.88
CA SER A 90 -15.81 -4.08 3.62
C SER A 90 -14.69 -3.48 2.73
N PRO A 91 -14.86 -3.47 1.39
CA PRO A 91 -13.94 -2.77 0.49
C PRO A 91 -13.70 -1.30 0.88
N TYR A 92 -14.73 -0.63 1.40
CA TYR A 92 -14.62 0.74 1.88
C TYR A 92 -13.68 0.83 3.09
N ASP A 93 -13.88 -0.03 4.10
CA ASP A 93 -13.07 -0.03 5.32
C ASP A 93 -11.60 -0.33 5.04
N LEU A 94 -11.34 -1.26 4.11
CA LEU A 94 -9.98 -1.54 3.66
C LEU A 94 -9.34 -0.28 3.05
N LEU A 95 -10.01 0.38 2.10
CA LEU A 95 -9.49 1.58 1.46
C LEU A 95 -9.31 2.73 2.45
N GLN A 96 -10.26 2.92 3.37
CA GLN A 96 -10.15 3.91 4.45
C GLN A 96 -8.90 3.66 5.30
N SER A 97 -8.60 2.40 5.62
CA SER A 97 -7.38 2.04 6.37
C SER A 97 -6.11 2.43 5.61
N LEU A 98 -6.11 2.35 4.27
CA LEU A 98 -4.98 2.73 3.42
C LEU A 98 -4.80 4.25 3.35
N VAL A 99 -5.90 5.01 3.30
CA VAL A 99 -5.86 6.48 3.40
C VAL A 99 -5.27 6.89 4.74
N ASN A 100 -5.75 6.31 5.84
CA ASN A 100 -5.31 6.65 7.19
C ASN A 100 -3.83 6.29 7.40
N GLN A 101 -3.37 5.12 6.95
CA GLN A 101 -1.95 4.73 7.00
C GLN A 101 -1.06 5.71 6.23
N LYS A 102 -1.50 6.16 5.05
CA LYS A 102 -0.73 7.13 4.26
C LYS A 102 -0.66 8.50 4.96
N GLN A 103 -1.78 9.00 5.47
CA GLN A 103 -1.82 10.27 6.19
C GLN A 103 -0.95 10.24 7.45
N GLU A 104 -0.98 9.14 8.22
CA GLU A 104 -0.14 8.97 9.40
C GLU A 104 1.36 9.01 9.03
N ASN A 105 1.75 8.34 7.94
CA ASN A 105 3.13 8.39 7.44
C ASN A 105 3.52 9.80 6.96
N ASP A 106 2.66 10.50 6.22
CA ASP A 106 2.93 11.86 5.75
C ASP A 106 3.09 12.84 6.93
N ILE A 107 2.25 12.71 7.97
CA ILE A 107 2.37 13.47 9.21
C ILE A 107 3.70 13.16 9.92
N ASN A 108 4.06 11.88 10.03
CA ASN A 108 5.32 11.47 10.65
C ASN A 108 6.55 12.02 9.91
N ILE A 109 6.53 12.01 8.57
CA ILE A 109 7.59 12.59 7.73
C ILE A 109 7.67 14.10 7.97
N HIS A 110 6.55 14.81 7.93
CA HIS A 110 6.53 16.26 8.15
C HIS A 110 7.03 16.64 9.55
N ILE A 111 6.64 15.90 10.58
CA ILE A 111 7.13 16.09 11.95
C ILE A 111 8.63 15.84 12.02
N LEU A 112 9.13 14.79 11.38
CA LEU A 112 10.55 14.48 11.33
C LEU A 112 11.34 15.60 10.65
N THR A 113 10.90 16.05 9.48
CA THR A 113 11.50 17.14 8.71
C THR A 113 11.58 18.43 9.53
N LYS A 114 10.47 18.87 10.12
CA LYS A 114 10.45 20.05 11.00
C LYS A 114 11.36 19.90 12.22
N THR A 115 11.44 18.71 12.78
CA THR A 115 12.33 18.44 13.92
C THR A 115 13.80 18.56 13.51
N ILE A 116 14.16 18.00 12.35
CA ILE A 116 15.50 18.11 11.79
C ILE A 116 15.88 19.57 11.54
N GLU A 117 15.01 20.34 10.89
CA GLU A 117 15.23 21.77 10.65
C GLU A 117 15.50 22.53 11.96
N SER A 118 14.67 22.31 12.99
CA SER A 118 14.85 22.92 14.30
C SER A 118 16.18 22.52 14.96
N VAL A 119 16.56 21.24 14.89
CA VAL A 119 17.83 20.75 15.43
C VAL A 119 19.03 21.36 14.70
N ILE A 120 18.98 21.46 13.37
CA ILE A 120 20.06 22.06 12.57
C ILE A 120 20.20 23.55 12.91
N LEU A 121 19.09 24.29 12.96
CA LEU A 121 19.09 25.73 13.28
C LEU A 121 19.63 26.01 14.69
N THR A 122 19.26 25.17 15.67
CA THR A 122 19.72 25.32 17.06
C THR A 122 21.16 24.84 17.28
N ASN A 123 21.70 24.00 16.39
CA ASN A 123 23.03 23.39 16.51
C ASN A 123 23.96 23.79 15.36
N GLY A 124 23.95 25.05 14.93
CA GLY A 124 24.75 25.53 13.79
C GLY A 124 26.25 25.17 13.85
N LYS A 125 26.89 25.26 15.02
CA LYS A 125 28.29 24.84 15.22
C LYS A 125 28.52 23.36 14.95
N ALA A 126 27.58 22.51 15.36
CA ALA A 126 27.66 21.07 15.14
C ALA A 126 27.56 20.72 13.65
N VAL A 127 26.69 21.44 12.92
CA VAL A 127 26.56 21.32 11.47
C VAL A 127 27.85 21.76 10.76
N GLU A 128 28.45 22.85 11.20
CA GLU A 128 29.74 23.32 10.67
C GLU A 128 30.88 22.33 10.94
N ASP A 129 30.98 21.79 12.16
CA ASP A 129 31.95 20.76 12.52
C ASP A 129 31.80 19.51 11.64
N TYR A 130 30.56 19.10 11.36
CA TYR A 130 30.30 18.01 10.43
C TYR A 130 30.79 18.33 9.01
N ARG A 131 30.48 19.54 8.50
CA ARG A 131 30.95 20.01 7.18
C ARG A 131 32.48 20.08 7.09
N LYS A 132 33.18 20.29 8.20
CA LYS A 132 34.65 20.22 8.30
C LYS A 132 35.20 18.79 8.42
N GLY A 133 34.35 17.77 8.31
CA GLY A 133 34.73 16.35 8.30
C GLY A 133 34.62 15.64 9.66
N LYS A 134 34.11 16.30 10.71
CA LYS A 134 33.94 15.67 12.03
C LYS A 134 32.66 14.84 12.08
N THR A 135 32.70 13.65 11.51
CA THR A 135 31.53 12.76 11.35
C THR A 135 30.88 12.33 12.66
N SER A 136 31.61 12.30 13.78
CA SER A 136 31.06 11.94 15.10
C SER A 136 29.94 12.88 15.57
N VAL A 137 29.90 14.11 15.07
CA VAL A 137 28.88 15.10 15.40
C VAL A 137 27.51 14.74 14.80
N LEU A 138 27.48 13.95 13.72
CA LEU A 138 26.23 13.48 13.14
C LEU A 138 25.44 12.64 14.13
N MET A 139 26.10 11.74 14.87
CA MET A 139 25.44 10.91 15.87
C MET A 139 24.90 11.72 17.05
N PHE A 140 25.55 12.82 17.39
CA PHE A 140 25.01 13.79 18.36
C PHE A 140 23.72 14.44 17.85
N LEU A 141 23.68 14.88 16.59
CA LEU A 141 22.48 15.46 15.98
C LEU A 141 21.32 14.46 15.88
N VAL A 142 21.61 13.20 15.51
CA VAL A 142 20.63 12.10 15.55
C VAL A 142 20.04 11.95 16.96
N GLY A 143 20.89 12.00 18.00
CA GLY A 143 20.44 11.95 19.39
C GLY A 143 19.52 13.11 19.77
N GLN A 144 19.81 14.34 19.31
CA GLN A 144 18.96 15.51 19.54
C GLN A 144 17.60 15.37 18.87
N VAL A 145 17.56 14.92 17.60
CA VAL A 145 16.31 14.66 16.88
C VAL A 145 15.45 13.63 17.62
N LYS A 146 16.05 12.48 18.00
CA LYS A 146 15.33 11.45 18.77
C LYS A 146 14.80 11.97 20.09
N ARG A 147 15.55 12.83 20.79
CA ARG A 147 15.11 13.44 22.05
C ARG A 147 13.86 14.30 21.84
N THR A 148 13.84 15.13 20.80
CA THR A 148 12.67 15.98 20.47
C THR A 148 11.45 15.14 20.05
N LEU A 149 11.67 13.99 19.41
CA LEU A 149 10.62 13.03 19.07
C LEU A 149 10.21 12.11 20.24
N ASN A 150 10.56 12.42 21.49
CA ASN A 150 10.29 11.59 22.67
C ASN A 150 10.81 10.14 22.53
N GLY A 151 12.00 9.98 21.96
CA GLY A 151 12.66 8.70 21.72
C GLY A 151 12.15 7.94 20.49
N LYS A 152 11.13 8.47 19.80
CA LYS A 152 10.57 7.87 18.57
C LYS A 152 11.44 8.20 17.36
N GLY A 153 11.29 7.38 16.32
CA GLY A 153 12.00 7.52 15.05
C GLY A 153 13.20 6.57 14.94
N ASP A 154 13.32 5.95 13.77
CA ASP A 154 14.43 5.07 13.45
C ASP A 154 15.72 5.88 13.28
N ALA A 155 16.80 5.42 13.93
CA ALA A 155 18.05 6.16 13.96
C ALA A 155 18.73 6.23 12.58
N GLU A 156 18.57 5.20 11.74
CA GLU A 156 19.13 5.18 10.40
C GLU A 156 18.37 6.14 9.50
N ILE A 157 17.03 6.14 9.55
CA ILE A 157 16.20 7.09 8.80
C ILE A 157 16.54 8.54 9.18
N ILE A 158 16.59 8.84 10.48
CA ILE A 158 16.95 10.18 10.98
C ILE A 158 18.33 10.60 10.47
N LYS A 159 19.30 9.68 10.49
CA LYS A 159 20.66 9.96 10.00
C LYS A 159 20.66 10.27 8.51
N GLN A 160 19.97 9.48 7.69
CA GLN A 160 19.88 9.72 6.24
C GLN A 160 19.23 11.07 5.93
N GLU A 161 18.13 11.40 6.60
CA GLU A 161 17.46 12.69 6.40
C GLU A 161 18.32 13.88 6.86
N LEU A 162 19.01 13.77 8.00
CA LEU A 162 19.99 14.79 8.42
C LEU A 162 21.09 15.01 7.37
N LEU A 163 21.59 13.93 6.77
CA LEU A 163 22.59 14.03 5.71
C LEU A 163 22.05 14.75 4.48
N ASN A 164 20.81 14.47 4.08
CA ASN A 164 20.15 15.16 2.97
C ASN A 164 20.06 16.66 3.25
N PHE A 165 19.62 17.05 4.45
CA PHE A 165 19.51 18.45 4.85
C PHE A 165 20.84 19.19 4.94
N ILE A 166 21.91 18.54 5.41
CA ILE A 166 23.22 19.20 5.60
C ILE A 166 23.98 19.35 4.27
N LYS A 167 23.72 18.46 3.30
CA LYS A 167 24.32 18.46 1.95
C LYS A 167 23.63 19.41 0.96
N LEU A 168 22.40 19.83 1.24
CA LEU A 168 21.73 20.95 0.57
C LEU A 168 22.43 22.28 0.94
#